data_AF-A0A967LMG0-F1
#
_entry.id   AF-A0A967LMG0-F1
#
_cell.length_a   1.000
_cell.length_b   1.000
_cell.length_c   1.000
_cell.angle_alpha   90.00
_cell.angle_beta   90.00
_cell.angle_gamma   90.00
#
_symmetry.space_group_name_H-M   'P 1'
#
loop_
_entity.id
_entity.type
_entity.pdbx_description
1 polymer ?
#
loop_
_entity_poly.entity_id
_entity_poly.type
_entity_poly.pdbx_seq_one_letter_code
_entity_poly.pdbx_strand_id
1 'polypeptide(L)'
;MDVLTLALVVVVVLLVLRALPRVVVWVRLTGIRFRWPGVSLTGPGAFPPELEPLWSDVAARLEALGFRYHHAEWVEQMAVSEDTRPAMVFHEPETQAYAVVFPADSPSPHRAADVTFQTAFSDGEVIATFDDIEHRALAFPPGWDARDHHLDDLESQWAAHRDAVLARHEDYRPVYLEPSEFVLAAEQALAETVAYLVREGWAAPDPDGGPGPLRLTTGAAWHFAGSITAGQRR
;
A
#
# COMPACT_ATOMS: atom_id res chain seq x y z
N MET A 1 49.05 18.29 11.26
CA MET A 1 47.96 17.35 11.56
C MET A 1 48.56 15.95 11.54
N ASP A 2 48.53 15.23 12.65
CA ASP A 2 49.03 13.86 12.67
C ASP A 2 48.09 12.89 11.92
N VAL A 3 48.62 11.73 11.55
CA VAL A 3 47.90 10.70 10.79
C VAL A 3 46.62 10.23 11.51
N LEU A 4 46.64 10.21 12.84
CA LEU A 4 45.52 9.77 13.67
C LEU A 4 44.36 10.78 13.63
N THR A 5 44.68 12.07 13.66
CA THR A 5 43.71 13.17 13.50
C THR A 5 43.08 13.13 12.11
N LEU A 6 43.88 12.93 11.06
CA LEU A 6 43.35 12.80 9.69
C LEU A 6 42.42 11.58 9.57
N ALA A 7 42.82 10.43 10.11
CA ALA A 7 42.00 9.23 10.09
C ALA A 7 40.67 9.43 10.84
N LEU A 8 40.69 10.08 12.00
CA LEU A 8 39.48 10.42 12.75
C LEU A 8 38.55 11.34 11.95
N VAL A 9 39.08 12.38 11.32
CA VAL A 9 38.30 13.30 10.47
C VAL A 9 37.63 12.54 9.32
N VAL A 10 38.38 11.67 8.63
CA VAL A 10 37.83 10.84 7.54
C VAL A 10 36.69 9.95 8.05
N VAL A 11 36.88 9.27 9.19
CA VAL A 11 35.83 8.43 9.79
C VAL A 11 34.59 9.24 10.12
N VAL A 12 34.73 10.41 10.74
CA VAL A 12 33.61 11.30 11.08
C VAL A 12 32.89 11.77 9.81
N VAL A 13 33.62 12.20 8.79
CA VAL A 13 33.03 12.64 7.51
C VAL A 13 32.23 11.50 6.86
N LEU A 14 32.78 10.28 6.83
CA LEU A 14 32.09 9.11 6.27
C LEU A 14 30.82 8.76 7.07
N LEU A 15 30.86 8.87 8.40
CA LEU A 15 29.67 8.66 9.24
C LEU A 15 28.59 9.70 8.97
N VAL A 16 28.96 10.98 8.84
CA VAL A 16 28.02 12.06 8.52
C VAL A 16 27.41 11.84 7.14
N LEU A 17 28.23 11.56 6.12
CA LEU A 17 27.74 11.29 4.75
C LEU A 17 26.80 10.09 4.71
N ARG A 18 27.05 9.06 5.52
CA ARG A 18 26.17 7.88 5.61
C ARG A 18 24.87 8.16 6.36
N ALA A 19 24.88 9.04 7.38
CA ALA A 19 23.70 9.39 8.17
C ALA A 19 22.81 10.43 7.48
N LEU A 20 23.39 11.31 6.67
CA LEU A 20 22.70 12.46 6.08
C LEU A 20 21.44 12.08 5.27
N PRO A 21 21.44 11.07 4.37
CA PRO A 21 20.23 10.70 3.64
C PRO A 21 19.08 10.30 4.57
N ARG A 22 19.37 9.54 5.64
CA ARG A 22 18.36 9.12 6.61
C ARG A 22 17.79 10.31 7.38
N VAL A 23 18.64 11.27 7.78
CA VAL A 23 18.17 12.50 8.44
C VAL A 23 17.28 13.33 7.50
N VAL A 24 17.65 13.47 6.23
CA VAL A 24 16.84 14.18 5.24
C VAL A 24 15.48 13.51 5.05
N VAL A 25 15.45 12.19 4.89
CA VAL A 25 14.19 11.43 4.75
C VAL A 25 13.35 11.55 6.03
N TRP A 26 13.96 11.44 7.21
CA TRP A 26 13.27 11.61 8.49
C TRP A 26 12.62 12.99 8.61
N VAL A 27 13.34 14.08 8.31
CA VAL A 27 12.77 15.44 8.35
C VAL A 27 11.60 15.56 7.37
N ARG A 28 11.72 15.02 6.15
CA ARG A 28 10.61 15.03 5.18
C ARG A 28 9.40 14.26 5.69
N LEU A 29 9.59 13.06 6.22
CA LEU A 29 8.54 12.21 6.77
C LEU A 29 7.81 12.89 7.94
N THR A 30 8.52 13.59 8.83
CA THR A 30 7.87 14.35 9.91
C THR A 30 7.01 15.51 9.41
N GLY A 31 7.23 15.99 8.18
CA GLY A 31 6.44 17.03 7.53
C GLY A 31 5.20 16.52 6.80
N ILE A 32 5.09 15.21 6.55
CA ILE A 32 3.94 14.62 5.86
C ILE A 32 2.71 14.68 6.77
N ARG A 33 1.60 15.14 6.19
CA ARG A 33 0.29 15.17 6.82
C ARG A 33 -0.59 14.10 6.21
N PHE A 34 -1.41 13.48 7.04
CA PHE A 34 -2.35 12.46 6.64
C PHE A 34 -3.77 12.93 6.88
N ARG A 35 -4.65 12.54 5.96
CA ARG A 35 -6.11 12.64 6.06
C ARG A 35 -6.70 11.25 6.28
N TRP A 36 -7.98 11.23 6.61
CA TRP A 36 -8.76 10.02 6.62
C TRP A 36 -9.00 9.69 5.15
N PRO A 37 -8.50 8.54 4.67
CA PRO A 37 -8.77 8.14 3.31
C PRO A 37 -10.26 7.81 3.17
N GLY A 38 -10.75 7.84 1.94
CA GLY A 38 -12.13 7.56 1.59
C GLY A 38 -12.18 6.83 0.25
N VAL A 39 -13.25 6.08 0.05
CA VAL A 39 -13.45 5.30 -1.17
C VAL A 39 -14.84 5.62 -1.69
N SER A 40 -14.94 5.93 -2.98
CA SER A 40 -16.23 6.23 -3.59
C SER A 40 -16.43 5.47 -4.89
N LEU A 41 -17.58 4.83 -5.02
CA LEU A 41 -17.97 4.13 -6.24
C LEU A 41 -18.07 5.11 -7.40
N THR A 42 -17.59 4.67 -8.56
CA THR A 42 -17.72 5.41 -9.81
C THR A 42 -18.01 4.48 -10.98
N GLY A 43 -18.36 5.06 -12.13
CA GLY A 43 -18.48 4.32 -13.37
C GLY A 43 -17.13 4.23 -14.08
N PRO A 44 -16.85 3.15 -14.85
CA PRO A 44 -15.58 3.01 -15.55
C PRO A 44 -15.35 4.13 -16.58
N GLY A 45 -16.42 4.68 -17.16
CA GLY A 45 -16.37 5.83 -18.06
C GLY A 45 -16.09 7.18 -17.40
N ALA A 46 -15.91 7.24 -16.07
CA ALA A 46 -15.54 8.45 -15.35
C ALA A 46 -14.02 8.68 -15.30
N PHE A 47 -13.22 7.69 -15.68
CA PHE A 47 -11.77 7.80 -15.68
C PHE A 47 -11.24 8.59 -16.89
N PRO A 48 -10.07 9.24 -16.76
CA PRO A 48 -9.41 9.90 -17.89
C PRO A 48 -9.18 8.92 -19.06
N PRO A 49 -9.53 9.29 -20.31
CA PRO A 49 -9.37 8.41 -21.48
C PRO A 49 -7.95 7.90 -21.71
N GLU A 50 -6.95 8.63 -21.21
CA GLU A 50 -5.53 8.26 -21.30
C GLU A 50 -5.19 6.97 -20.55
N LEU A 51 -6.03 6.57 -19.58
CA LEU A 51 -5.85 5.33 -18.81
C LEU A 51 -6.50 4.10 -19.48
N GLU A 52 -7.31 4.28 -20.52
CA GLU A 52 -8.00 3.18 -21.19
C GLU A 52 -7.07 2.06 -21.69
N PRO A 53 -5.89 2.36 -22.29
CA PRO A 53 -4.96 1.31 -22.72
C PRO A 53 -4.43 0.48 -21.55
N LEU A 54 -4.17 1.14 -20.41
CA LEU A 54 -3.71 0.48 -19.19
C LEU A 54 -4.78 -0.48 -18.67
N TRP A 55 -6.01 0.01 -18.57
CA TRP A 55 -7.16 -0.76 -18.09
C TRP A 55 -7.50 -1.93 -18.98
N SER A 56 -7.48 -1.74 -20.29
CA SER A 56 -7.74 -2.81 -21.25
C SER A 56 -6.71 -3.93 -21.16
N ASP A 57 -5.43 -3.59 -21.02
CA ASP A 57 -4.34 -4.57 -20.90
C ASP A 57 -4.45 -5.39 -19.60
N VAL A 58 -4.60 -4.70 -18.46
CA VAL A 58 -4.70 -5.38 -17.16
C VAL A 58 -5.99 -6.19 -17.04
N ALA A 59 -7.13 -5.66 -17.53
CA ALA A 59 -8.40 -6.38 -17.55
C ALA A 59 -8.28 -7.70 -18.33
N ALA A 60 -7.70 -7.67 -19.53
CA ALA A 60 -7.53 -8.88 -20.34
C ALA A 60 -6.69 -9.96 -19.63
N ARG A 61 -5.64 -9.55 -18.91
CA ARG A 61 -4.80 -10.47 -18.11
C ARG A 61 -5.56 -11.05 -16.92
N LEU A 62 -6.29 -10.21 -16.18
CA LEU A 62 -7.10 -10.65 -15.04
C LEU A 62 -8.25 -11.57 -15.48
N GLU A 63 -8.91 -11.26 -16.60
CA GLU A 63 -9.96 -12.11 -17.19
C GLU A 63 -9.43 -13.48 -17.59
N ALA A 64 -8.20 -13.55 -18.13
CA ALA A 64 -7.53 -14.82 -18.41
C ALA A 64 -7.23 -15.64 -17.15
N LEU A 65 -7.15 -15.00 -15.98
CA LEU A 65 -6.99 -15.62 -14.67
C LEU A 65 -8.32 -15.97 -13.98
N GLY A 66 -9.47 -15.72 -14.63
CA GLY A 66 -10.80 -16.04 -14.11
C GLY A 66 -11.51 -14.87 -13.41
N PHE A 67 -10.86 -13.72 -13.29
CA PHE A 67 -11.47 -12.54 -12.71
C PHE A 67 -12.51 -11.93 -13.63
N ARG A 68 -13.49 -11.24 -13.05
CA ARG A 68 -14.52 -10.49 -13.76
C ARG A 68 -14.55 -9.07 -13.25
N TYR A 69 -14.80 -8.11 -14.14
CA TYR A 69 -15.01 -6.73 -13.71
C TYR A 69 -16.12 -6.67 -12.64
N HIS A 70 -15.82 -5.98 -11.54
CA HIS A 70 -16.73 -5.84 -10.40
C HIS A 70 -17.24 -4.40 -10.33
N HIS A 71 -16.34 -3.43 -10.13
CA HIS A 71 -16.67 -2.01 -10.15
C HIS A 71 -15.43 -1.14 -10.36
N ALA A 72 -15.66 0.17 -10.47
CA ALA A 72 -14.65 1.20 -10.50
C ALA A 72 -14.83 2.09 -9.28
N GLU A 73 -13.75 2.63 -8.74
CA GLU A 73 -13.78 3.50 -7.56
C GLU A 73 -12.73 4.61 -7.64
N TRP A 74 -12.95 5.66 -6.86
CA TRP A 74 -11.97 6.68 -6.54
C TRP A 74 -11.48 6.48 -5.10
N VAL A 75 -10.17 6.39 -4.93
CA VAL A 75 -9.53 6.14 -3.64
C VAL A 75 -8.74 7.39 -3.23
N GLU A 76 -9.23 8.06 -2.19
CA GLU A 76 -8.51 9.17 -1.59
C GLU A 76 -7.30 8.64 -0.82
N GLN A 77 -6.11 9.07 -1.21
CA GLN A 77 -4.88 8.63 -0.57
C GLN A 77 -4.75 9.23 0.83
N MET A 78 -4.13 8.45 1.72
CA MET A 78 -3.96 8.83 3.12
C MET A 78 -3.05 10.06 3.27
N ALA A 79 -2.02 10.23 2.43
CA ALA A 79 -1.18 11.42 2.44
C ALA A 79 -1.91 12.60 1.77
N VAL A 80 -1.93 13.77 2.43
CA VAL A 80 -2.60 14.98 1.91
C VAL A 80 -1.95 15.52 0.64
N SER A 81 -0.68 15.20 0.41
CA SER A 81 0.05 15.59 -0.80
C SER A 81 -0.27 14.72 -2.02
N GLU A 82 -1.02 13.64 -1.85
CA GLU A 82 -1.34 12.70 -2.91
C GLU A 82 -2.77 12.91 -3.41
N ASP A 83 -2.92 12.93 -4.73
CA ASP A 83 -4.19 13.08 -5.40
C ASP A 83 -5.04 11.80 -5.24
N THR A 84 -6.36 11.97 -5.36
CA THR A 84 -7.29 10.83 -5.41
C THR A 84 -6.98 9.99 -6.64
N ARG A 85 -6.88 8.66 -6.46
CA ARG A 85 -6.49 7.73 -7.53
C ARG A 85 -7.68 6.94 -8.04
N PRO A 86 -7.79 6.72 -9.36
CA PRO A 86 -8.78 5.80 -9.91
C PRO A 86 -8.32 4.35 -9.63
N ALA A 87 -9.27 3.47 -9.34
CA ALA A 87 -9.03 2.04 -9.25
C ALA A 87 -10.09 1.24 -9.98
N MET A 88 -9.68 0.13 -10.61
CA MET A 88 -10.60 -0.90 -11.09
C MET A 88 -10.54 -2.11 -10.18
N VAL A 89 -11.70 -2.61 -9.81
CA VAL A 89 -11.84 -3.80 -8.97
C VAL A 89 -12.41 -4.93 -9.81
N PHE A 90 -11.74 -6.08 -9.72
CA PHE A 90 -12.18 -7.32 -10.33
C PHE A 90 -12.39 -8.37 -9.27
N HIS A 91 -13.25 -9.35 -9.53
CA HIS A 91 -13.63 -10.42 -8.62
C HIS A 91 -13.42 -11.80 -9.27
N GLU A 92 -12.77 -12.70 -8.54
CA GLU A 92 -12.60 -14.11 -8.92
C GLU A 92 -13.60 -14.98 -8.11
N PRO A 93 -14.59 -15.60 -8.76
CA PRO A 93 -15.69 -16.27 -8.06
C PRO A 93 -15.33 -17.57 -7.30
N GLU A 94 -14.29 -18.30 -7.69
CA GLU A 94 -13.98 -19.58 -7.03
C GLU A 94 -13.41 -19.38 -5.63
N THR A 95 -12.58 -18.35 -5.47
CA THR A 95 -11.91 -18.01 -4.22
C THR A 95 -12.48 -16.80 -3.50
N GLN A 96 -13.41 -16.08 -4.14
CA GLN A 96 -13.92 -14.79 -3.67
C GLN A 96 -12.82 -13.73 -3.47
N ALA A 97 -11.73 -13.86 -4.25
CA ALA A 97 -10.66 -12.88 -4.23
C ALA A 97 -11.02 -11.66 -5.07
N TYR A 98 -10.48 -10.52 -4.68
CA TYR A 98 -10.60 -9.26 -5.39
C TYR A 98 -9.22 -8.81 -5.87
N ALA A 99 -9.14 -8.35 -7.11
CA ALA A 99 -7.97 -7.64 -7.63
C ALA A 99 -8.29 -6.15 -7.69
N VAL A 100 -7.60 -5.35 -6.89
CA VAL A 100 -7.67 -3.87 -6.91
C VAL A 100 -6.50 -3.35 -7.72
N VAL A 101 -6.80 -2.65 -8.81
CA VAL A 101 -5.83 -2.21 -9.81
C VAL A 101 -5.72 -0.69 -9.79
N PHE A 102 -4.51 -0.19 -9.57
CA PHE A 102 -4.18 1.24 -9.66
C PHE A 102 -3.18 1.52 -10.80
N PRO A 103 -3.13 2.72 -11.37
CA PRO A 103 -2.02 3.10 -12.26
C PRO A 103 -0.74 3.16 -11.43
N ALA A 104 0.38 2.62 -11.91
CA ALA A 104 1.59 2.53 -11.09
C ALA A 104 2.09 3.92 -10.62
N ASP A 105 2.47 4.02 -9.34
CA ASP A 105 2.97 5.29 -8.75
C ASP A 105 4.32 5.74 -9.30
N SER A 106 5.05 4.82 -9.94
CA SER A 106 6.37 5.09 -10.47
C SER A 106 6.49 4.46 -11.85
N PRO A 107 7.03 5.18 -12.84
CA PRO A 107 7.22 4.64 -14.17
C PRO A 107 8.22 3.49 -14.10
N SER A 108 7.72 2.26 -14.18
CA SER A 108 8.51 1.06 -14.39
C SER A 108 8.24 0.55 -15.80
N PRO A 109 9.27 0.22 -16.60
CA PRO A 109 9.06 -0.38 -17.92
C PRO A 109 8.37 -1.76 -17.85
N HIS A 110 8.31 -2.36 -16.66
CA HIS A 110 7.75 -3.70 -16.45
C HIS A 110 6.43 -3.70 -15.67
N ARG A 111 6.05 -2.58 -15.05
CA ARG A 111 4.84 -2.47 -14.24
C ARG A 111 4.10 -1.17 -14.56
N ALA A 112 3.05 -1.28 -15.36
CA ALA A 112 2.20 -0.15 -15.74
C ALA A 112 1.07 0.10 -14.71
N ALA A 113 0.67 -0.95 -13.98
CA ALA A 113 -0.33 -0.90 -12.91
C ALA A 113 0.16 -1.62 -11.66
N ASP A 114 -0.23 -1.11 -10.50
CA ASP A 114 -0.09 -1.81 -9.23
C ASP A 114 -1.34 -2.66 -9.00
N VAL A 115 -1.16 -3.97 -8.77
CA VAL A 115 -2.26 -4.89 -8.48
C VAL A 115 -2.14 -5.42 -7.07
N THR A 116 -3.21 -5.27 -6.30
CA THR A 116 -3.37 -5.86 -4.98
C THR A 116 -4.43 -6.94 -5.05
N PHE A 117 -4.11 -8.14 -4.61
CA PHE A 117 -5.11 -9.18 -4.39
C PHE A 117 -5.56 -9.17 -2.94
N GLN A 118 -6.86 -9.25 -2.68
CA GLN A 118 -7.38 -9.33 -1.32
C GLN A 118 -8.58 -10.27 -1.23
N THR A 119 -8.64 -11.01 -0.12
CA THR A 119 -9.76 -11.90 0.20
C THR A 119 -10.16 -11.67 1.64
N ALA A 120 -11.43 -11.31 1.86
CA ALA A 120 -12.01 -11.15 3.19
C ALA A 120 -12.68 -12.46 3.63
N PHE A 121 -12.56 -12.80 4.91
CA PHE A 121 -13.09 -14.03 5.50
C PHE A 121 -14.21 -13.73 6.49
N SER A 122 -15.05 -14.74 6.76
CA SER A 122 -16.21 -14.63 7.64
C SER A 122 -15.90 -14.32 9.11
N ASP A 123 -14.64 -14.51 9.54
CA ASP A 123 -14.14 -14.14 10.87
C ASP A 123 -13.64 -12.69 10.95
N GLY A 124 -13.66 -11.95 9.85
CA GLY A 124 -13.14 -10.59 9.75
C GLY A 124 -11.66 -10.51 9.42
N GLU A 125 -10.97 -11.65 9.22
CA GLU A 125 -9.60 -11.62 8.71
C GLU A 125 -9.55 -11.28 7.21
N VAL A 126 -8.43 -10.71 6.79
CA VAL A 126 -8.14 -10.35 5.40
C VAL A 126 -6.77 -10.87 5.03
N ILE A 127 -6.69 -11.65 3.96
CA ILE A 127 -5.41 -11.90 3.30
C ILE A 127 -5.26 -10.87 2.20
N ALA A 128 -4.13 -10.17 2.17
CA ALA A 128 -3.80 -9.22 1.12
C ALA A 128 -2.41 -9.53 0.56
N THR A 129 -2.31 -9.62 -0.76
CA THR A 129 -1.05 -9.84 -1.47
C THR A 129 -0.75 -8.63 -2.33
N PHE A 130 0.43 -8.07 -2.09
CA PHE A 130 0.96 -6.89 -2.74
C PHE A 130 2.27 -7.23 -3.45
N ASP A 131 2.79 -6.26 -4.18
CA ASP A 131 4.08 -6.38 -4.84
C ASP A 131 4.83 -5.06 -4.73
N ASP A 132 5.99 -5.08 -4.06
CA ASP A 132 6.84 -3.92 -3.73
C ASP A 132 6.13 -2.83 -2.90
N ILE A 133 5.27 -3.20 -1.96
CA ILE A 133 4.56 -2.25 -1.09
C ILE A 133 5.03 -2.33 0.38
N GLU A 134 5.66 -3.43 0.82
CA GLU A 134 6.07 -3.63 2.22
C GLU A 134 6.94 -2.47 2.73
N HIS A 135 7.84 -1.97 1.88
CA HIS A 135 8.73 -0.86 2.25
C HIS A 135 8.02 0.50 2.44
N ARG A 136 6.74 0.60 2.04
CA ARG A 136 5.91 1.81 2.14
C ARG A 136 4.77 1.67 3.16
N ALA A 137 4.43 0.46 3.58
CA ALA A 137 3.33 0.20 4.51
C ALA A 137 3.74 0.42 5.98
N LEU A 138 3.08 1.35 6.69
CA LEU A 138 3.43 1.73 8.07
C LEU A 138 3.35 0.55 9.05
N ALA A 139 2.18 -0.08 9.10
CA ALA A 139 1.86 -1.32 9.78
C ALA A 139 0.41 -1.70 9.43
N PHE A 140 0.08 -2.98 9.46
CA PHE A 140 -1.29 -3.46 9.26
C PHE A 140 -1.96 -3.76 10.61
N PRO A 141 -3.28 -3.51 10.75
CA PRO A 141 -4.01 -3.84 11.97
C PRO A 141 -4.10 -5.37 12.18
N PRO A 142 -4.39 -5.85 13.41
CA PRO A 142 -4.66 -7.26 13.65
C PRO A 142 -5.77 -7.80 12.74
N GLY A 143 -5.61 -9.04 12.27
CA GLY A 143 -6.53 -9.67 11.32
C GLY A 143 -6.14 -9.50 9.86
N TRP A 144 -5.13 -8.68 9.55
CA TRP A 144 -4.56 -8.58 8.21
C TRP A 144 -3.31 -9.46 8.07
N ASP A 145 -3.35 -10.39 7.11
CA ASP A 145 -2.19 -11.14 6.62
C ASP A 145 -1.73 -10.50 5.30
N ALA A 146 -0.89 -9.49 5.43
CA ALA A 146 -0.29 -8.77 4.31
C ALA A 146 1.01 -9.46 3.86
N ARG A 147 1.07 -9.83 2.58
CA ARG A 147 2.20 -10.52 1.98
C ARG A 147 2.74 -9.74 0.79
N ASP A 148 4.02 -9.40 0.82
CA ASP A 148 4.75 -8.83 -0.31
C ASP A 148 5.71 -9.89 -0.85
N HIS A 149 5.39 -10.43 -2.02
CA HIS A 149 6.14 -11.56 -2.57
C HIS A 149 7.28 -11.14 -3.50
N HIS A 150 7.39 -9.86 -3.88
CA HIS A 150 8.38 -9.36 -4.85
C HIS A 150 8.43 -10.23 -6.11
N LEU A 151 7.27 -10.45 -6.74
CA LEU A 151 7.14 -11.34 -7.90
C LEU A 151 7.12 -10.51 -9.19
N ASP A 152 7.82 -10.97 -10.22
CA ASP A 152 7.99 -10.20 -11.45
C ASP A 152 6.73 -10.16 -12.34
N ASP A 153 5.72 -10.99 -12.05
CA ASP A 153 4.53 -11.14 -12.89
C ASP A 153 3.23 -11.38 -12.10
N LEU A 154 2.11 -10.97 -12.71
CA LEU A 154 0.76 -10.97 -12.14
C LEU A 154 0.27 -12.39 -11.88
N GLU A 155 0.59 -13.31 -12.77
CA GLU A 155 0.17 -14.70 -12.75
C GLU A 155 0.79 -15.45 -11.54
N SER A 156 2.08 -15.22 -11.29
CA SER A 156 2.80 -15.70 -10.10
C SER A 156 2.25 -15.07 -8.82
N GLN A 157 1.99 -13.75 -8.81
CA GLN A 157 1.41 -13.06 -7.66
C GLN A 157 0.01 -13.62 -7.33
N TRP A 158 -0.81 -13.85 -8.35
CA TRP A 158 -2.12 -14.46 -8.20
C TRP A 158 -2.03 -15.89 -7.65
N ALA A 159 -1.14 -16.72 -8.22
CA ALA A 159 -0.94 -18.09 -7.74
C ALA A 159 -0.57 -18.12 -6.24
N ALA A 160 0.33 -17.24 -5.82
CA ALA A 160 0.72 -17.13 -4.41
C ALA A 160 -0.45 -16.69 -3.51
N HIS A 161 -1.25 -15.72 -3.94
CA HIS A 161 -2.45 -15.31 -3.21
C HIS A 161 -3.47 -16.44 -3.11
N ARG A 162 -3.76 -17.11 -4.23
CA ARG A 162 -4.69 -18.24 -4.28
C ARG A 162 -4.25 -19.36 -3.34
N ASP A 163 -2.97 -19.72 -3.37
CA ASP A 163 -2.43 -20.75 -2.49
C ASP A 163 -2.54 -20.35 -1.01
N ALA A 164 -2.38 -19.06 -0.69
CA ALA A 164 -2.61 -18.53 0.64
C ALA A 164 -4.06 -18.68 1.11
N VAL A 165 -5.02 -18.34 0.23
CA VAL A 165 -6.46 -18.45 0.50
C VAL A 165 -6.86 -19.91 0.68
N LEU A 166 -6.39 -20.82 -0.18
CA LEU A 166 -6.69 -22.25 -0.11
C LEU A 166 -6.02 -22.97 1.08
N ALA A 167 -4.89 -22.45 1.57
CA ALA A 167 -4.24 -22.97 2.76
C ALA A 167 -4.95 -22.57 4.07
N ARG A 168 -5.88 -21.62 4.03
CA ARG A 168 -6.65 -21.20 5.19
C ARG A 168 -7.60 -22.33 5.63
N HIS A 169 -7.77 -22.49 6.95
CA HIS A 169 -8.54 -23.58 7.56
C HIS A 169 -10.00 -23.60 7.06
N GLU A 170 -10.57 -24.80 6.84
CA GLU A 170 -11.91 -25.03 6.26
C GLU A 170 -13.06 -24.32 7.00
N ASP A 171 -12.84 -23.90 8.25
CA ASP A 171 -13.85 -23.26 9.10
C ASP A 171 -14.13 -21.80 8.71
N TYR A 172 -13.25 -21.17 7.95
CA TYR A 172 -13.37 -19.77 7.54
C TYR A 172 -13.62 -19.68 6.05
N ARG A 173 -14.78 -19.11 5.69
CA ARG A 173 -15.19 -19.01 4.29
C ARG A 173 -14.84 -17.63 3.74
N PRO A 174 -14.24 -17.55 2.55
CA PRO A 174 -14.18 -16.30 1.80
C PRO A 174 -15.58 -15.71 1.61
N VAL A 175 -15.69 -14.39 1.75
CA VAL A 175 -16.97 -13.67 1.69
C VAL A 175 -17.04 -12.86 0.41
N TYR A 176 -18.11 -13.08 -0.36
CA TYR A 176 -18.49 -12.17 -1.43
C TYR A 176 -19.09 -10.90 -0.84
N LEU A 177 -18.61 -9.76 -1.30
CA LEU A 177 -19.08 -8.42 -1.03
C LEU A 177 -19.58 -7.80 -2.33
N GLU A 178 -20.82 -7.33 -2.35
CA GLU A 178 -21.33 -6.48 -3.43
C GLU A 178 -20.52 -5.17 -3.50
N PRO A 179 -20.51 -4.44 -4.63
CA PRO A 179 -19.69 -3.22 -4.78
C PRO A 179 -19.83 -2.20 -3.64
N SER A 180 -21.06 -1.94 -3.17
CA SER A 180 -21.28 -1.01 -2.06
C SER A 180 -20.80 -1.54 -0.71
N GLU A 181 -20.88 -2.86 -0.50
CA GLU A 181 -20.41 -3.52 0.71
C GLU A 181 -18.89 -3.57 0.74
N PHE A 182 -18.27 -3.82 -0.41
CA PHE A 182 -16.83 -3.77 -0.61
C PHE A 182 -16.26 -2.38 -0.28
N VAL A 183 -16.86 -1.33 -0.84
CA VAL A 183 -16.43 0.05 -0.56
C VAL A 183 -16.59 0.38 0.93
N LEU A 184 -17.72 0.02 1.54
CA LEU A 184 -17.92 0.23 2.98
C LEU A 184 -16.89 -0.53 3.83
N ALA A 185 -16.59 -1.78 3.47
CA ALA A 185 -15.58 -2.58 4.14
C ALA A 185 -14.17 -1.99 3.97
N ALA A 186 -13.84 -1.47 2.78
CA ALA A 186 -12.59 -0.77 2.52
C ALA A 186 -12.46 0.52 3.35
N GLU A 187 -13.51 1.34 3.41
CA GLU A 187 -13.53 2.54 4.25
C GLU A 187 -13.36 2.19 5.74
N GLN A 188 -14.05 1.15 6.21
CA GLN A 188 -13.92 0.68 7.58
C GLN A 188 -12.50 0.17 7.87
N ALA A 189 -11.92 -0.65 6.99
CA ALA A 189 -10.57 -1.16 7.11
C ALA A 189 -9.52 -0.03 7.16
N LEU A 190 -9.69 1.00 6.35
CA LEU A 190 -8.82 2.16 6.36
C LEU A 190 -8.97 2.96 7.67
N ALA A 191 -10.20 3.16 8.16
CA ALA A 191 -10.44 3.82 9.44
C ALA A 191 -9.85 3.03 10.61
N GLU A 192 -9.96 1.70 10.60
CA GLU A 192 -9.35 0.80 11.58
C GLU A 192 -7.83 0.85 11.52
N THR A 193 -7.25 0.90 10.32
CA THR A 193 -5.80 1.06 10.12
C THR A 193 -5.32 2.38 10.71
N VAL A 194 -6.01 3.49 10.44
CA VAL A 194 -5.68 4.79 11.03
C VAL A 194 -5.77 4.76 12.56
N ALA A 195 -6.84 4.19 13.11
CA ALA A 195 -7.01 4.06 14.55
C ALA A 195 -5.90 3.20 15.18
N TYR A 196 -5.51 2.12 14.52
CA TYR A 196 -4.40 1.26 14.91
C TYR A 196 -3.06 2.02 14.91
N LEU A 197 -2.74 2.73 13.83
CA LEU A 197 -1.51 3.52 13.75
C LEU A 197 -1.42 4.58 14.84
N VAL A 198 -2.53 5.22 15.21
CA VAL A 198 -2.57 6.16 16.33
C VAL A 198 -2.36 5.45 17.67
N ARG A 199 -3.04 4.33 17.89
CA ARG A 199 -2.95 3.55 19.14
C ARG A 199 -1.53 3.03 19.40
N GLU A 200 -0.87 2.53 18.36
CA GLU A 200 0.49 2.00 18.43
C GLU A 200 1.58 3.09 18.39
N GLY A 201 1.19 4.38 18.34
CA GLY A 201 2.12 5.51 18.35
C GLY A 201 2.89 5.70 17.03
N TRP A 202 2.40 5.15 15.92
CA TRP A 202 2.92 5.43 14.58
C TRP A 202 2.47 6.81 14.08
N ALA A 203 1.23 7.16 14.36
CA ALA A 203 0.63 8.45 14.01
C ALA A 203 0.15 9.20 15.26
N ALA A 204 0.03 10.52 15.16
CA ALA A 204 -0.54 11.37 16.20
C ALA A 204 -1.32 12.53 15.56
N PRO A 205 -2.29 13.12 16.29
CA PRO A 205 -2.97 14.34 15.84
C PRO A 205 -1.99 15.44 15.45
N ASP A 206 -2.23 16.15 14.35
CA ASP A 206 -1.43 17.33 13.98
C ASP A 206 -1.69 18.44 15.00
N PRO A 207 -0.70 18.86 15.81
CA PRO A 207 -0.89 19.90 16.84
C PRO A 207 -1.29 21.25 16.24
N ASP A 208 -1.00 21.46 14.95
CA ASP A 208 -1.23 22.73 14.25
C ASP A 208 -2.65 22.83 13.66
N GLY A 209 -3.47 21.77 13.76
CA GLY A 209 -4.86 21.78 13.26
C GLY A 209 -5.00 21.98 11.75
N GLY A 210 -3.98 21.54 10.98
CA GLY A 210 -3.94 21.68 9.52
C GLY A 210 -4.93 20.76 8.77
N PRO A 211 -4.93 20.79 7.42
CA PRO A 211 -5.87 20.04 6.56
C PRO A 211 -5.70 18.51 6.63
N GLY A 212 -4.62 18.03 7.24
CA GLY A 212 -4.43 16.63 7.59
C GLY A 212 -4.41 16.49 9.10
N PRO A 213 -5.41 15.85 9.72
CA PRO A 213 -5.48 15.84 11.18
C PRO A 213 -4.46 14.88 11.82
N LEU A 214 -3.60 14.21 11.05
CA LEU A 214 -2.60 13.26 11.55
C LEU A 214 -1.22 13.49 10.94
N ARG A 215 -0.17 13.14 11.70
CA ARG A 215 1.25 13.11 11.27
C ARG A 215 1.93 11.88 11.84
N LEU A 216 3.06 11.47 11.23
CA LEU A 216 3.91 10.45 11.82
C LEU A 216 4.52 10.98 13.11
N THR A 217 4.64 10.13 14.12
CA THR A 217 5.46 10.44 15.27
C THR A 217 6.94 10.50 14.87
N THR A 218 7.74 11.23 15.65
CA THR A 218 9.19 11.33 15.40
C THR A 218 9.87 9.96 15.34
N GLY A 219 9.44 9.02 16.20
CA GLY A 219 9.95 7.65 16.24
C GLY A 219 9.57 6.84 15.00
N ALA A 220 8.29 6.91 14.60
CA ALA A 220 7.78 6.27 13.39
C ALA A 220 8.51 6.78 12.13
N ALA A 221 8.64 8.09 11.99
CA ALA A 221 9.38 8.70 10.89
C ALA A 221 10.85 8.25 10.85
N TRP A 222 11.50 8.09 12.01
CA TRP A 222 12.89 7.65 12.07
C TRP A 222 13.05 6.16 11.70
N HIS A 223 12.10 5.33 12.12
CA HIS A 223 12.01 3.93 11.72
C HIS A 223 11.88 3.83 10.20
N PHE A 224 10.89 4.53 9.63
CA PHE A 224 10.64 4.56 8.19
C PHE A 224 11.81 5.07 7.36
N ALA A 225 12.47 6.14 7.82
CA ALA A 225 13.67 6.64 7.16
C ALA A 225 14.77 5.57 7.10
N GLY A 226 14.86 4.70 8.11
CA GLY A 226 15.74 3.53 8.11
C GLY A 226 15.36 2.53 7.02
N SER A 227 14.09 2.14 6.95
CA SER A 227 13.59 1.18 5.95
C SER A 227 13.77 1.69 4.52
N ILE A 228 13.41 2.94 4.23
CA ILE A 228 13.56 3.53 2.88
C ILE A 228 15.03 3.57 2.45
N THR A 229 15.93 4.03 3.34
CA THR A 229 17.36 4.13 3.01
C THR A 229 18.08 2.77 2.98
N ALA A 230 17.52 1.74 3.60
CA ALA A 230 17.98 0.36 3.50
C ALA A 230 17.44 -0.33 2.23
N GLY A 231 16.18 -0.08 1.86
CA GLY A 231 15.54 -0.60 0.66
C GLY A 231 16.20 -0.12 -0.63
N GLN A 232 16.73 1.10 -0.65
CA GLN A 232 17.57 1.62 -1.76
C GLN A 232 18.89 0.84 -1.98
N ARG A 233 19.21 -0.17 -1.16
CA ARG A 233 20.43 -0.99 -1.29
C ARG A 233 20.17 -2.40 -1.78
N ARG A 234 18.92 -2.79 -1.99
CA ARG A 234 18.56 -4.01 -2.71
C ARG A 234 18.50 -3.68 -4.19
#